data_AF-A0A818PLA6-F1
#
_entry.id   AF-A0A818PLA6-F1
#
_cell.length_a   1.000
_cell.length_b   1.000
_cell.length_c   1.000
_cell.angle_alpha   90.00
_cell.angle_beta   90.00
_cell.angle_gamma   90.00
#
_symmetry.space_group_name_H-M   'P 1'
#
loop_
_entity.id
_entity.type
_entity.pdbx_description
1 polymer ?
#
loop_
_entity_poly.entity_id
_entity_poly.type
_entity_poly.pdbx_seq_one_letter_code
_entity_poly.pdbx_strand_id
1 'polypeptide(L)' 'IPELSNARTLDTTSLWNPQLNENCSYFVFVTFVEIYNNYIYDLFDDDILNKAPQSKQLREDNRGRPYI' A
#
# COMPACT_ATOMS: atom_id res chain seq x y z
N ILE A 1 -32.56 -13.10 5.56
CA ILE A 1 -31.30 -12.36 5.81
C ILE A 1 -31.36 -11.14 4.90
N PRO A 2 -31.50 -9.91 5.41
CA PRO A 2 -31.55 -8.74 4.52
C PRO A 2 -30.15 -8.48 3.96
N GLU A 3 -30.08 -8.27 2.65
CA GLU A 3 -28.88 -7.80 1.95
C GLU A 3 -28.39 -6.49 2.58
N LEU A 4 -27.17 -6.50 3.11
CA LEU A 4 -26.45 -5.28 3.43
C LEU A 4 -26.23 -4.53 2.10
N SER A 5 -26.95 -3.44 1.91
CA SER A 5 -26.78 -2.59 0.74
C SER A 5 -25.32 -2.14 0.70
N ASN A 6 -24.60 -2.45 -0.37
CA ASN A 6 -23.25 -1.96 -0.68
C ASN A 6 -23.23 -0.45 -0.99
N ALA A 7 -24.10 0.33 -0.35
CA ALA A 7 -24.15 1.77 -0.49
C ALA A 7 -22.88 2.34 0.14
N ARG A 8 -21.99 2.87 -0.71
CA ARG A 8 -20.80 3.58 -0.26
C ARG A 8 -21.25 4.73 0.64
N THR A 9 -21.02 4.60 1.93
CA THR A 9 -21.25 5.67 2.90
C THR A 9 -20.11 6.67 2.75
N LEU A 10 -20.42 7.97 2.72
CA LEU A 10 -19.38 9.00 2.71
C LEU A 10 -18.57 8.87 4.01
N ASP A 11 -17.27 8.64 3.89
CA ASP A 11 -16.38 8.62 5.05
C ASP A 11 -16.27 10.05 5.61
N THR A 12 -16.71 10.22 6.86
CA THR A 12 -16.70 11.50 7.58
C THR A 12 -15.50 11.63 8.51
N THR A 13 -14.51 10.74 8.41
CA THR A 13 -13.29 10.78 9.21
C THR A 13 -12.54 12.09 8.96
N SER A 14 -12.73 13.05 9.87
CA SER A 14 -11.99 14.31 9.86
C SER A 14 -10.65 14.10 10.54
N LEU A 15 -9.57 14.16 9.77
CA LEU A 15 -8.22 14.25 10.29
C LEU A 15 -7.94 15.70 10.71
N TRP A 16 -8.66 16.22 11.73
CA TRP A 16 -8.18 17.42 12.41
C TRP A 16 -6.89 17.05 13.15
N ASN A 17 -5.77 17.16 12.44
CA ASN A 17 -4.45 16.97 12.98
C ASN A 17 -3.75 18.33 12.95
N PRO A 18 -3.46 18.96 14.10
CA PRO A 18 -2.77 20.24 14.15
C PRO A 18 -1.35 20.21 13.55
N GLN A 19 -0.83 19.03 13.19
CA GLN A 19 0.42 18.86 12.46
C GLN A 19 0.28 18.79 10.94
N LEU A 20 -0.95 18.76 10.41
CA LEU A 20 -1.18 18.79 8.98
C LEU A 20 -1.14 20.24 8.48
N ASN A 21 -0.19 20.54 7.60
CA ASN A 21 -0.10 21.85 6.96
C ASN A 21 -1.16 21.99 5.86
N GLU A 22 -2.10 22.91 6.03
CA GLU A 22 -3.20 23.18 5.09
C GLU A 22 -2.73 23.75 3.74
N ASN A 23 -1.53 24.32 3.66
CA ASN A 23 -0.95 24.85 2.43
C ASN A 23 -0.22 23.80 1.59
N CYS A 24 -0.24 22.53 2.00
CA CYS A 24 0.38 21.44 1.29
C CYS A 24 -0.68 20.55 0.61
N SER A 25 -0.35 20.04 -0.58
CA SER A 25 -1.07 18.92 -1.18
C SER A 25 -0.43 17.61 -0.75
N TYR A 26 -1.23 16.67 -0.27
CA TYR A 26 -0.77 15.35 0.18
C TYR A 26 -1.16 14.28 -0.83
N PHE A 27 -0.26 13.34 -1.05
CA PHE A 27 -0.49 12.14 -1.85
C PHE A 27 -0.14 10.92 -1.00
N VAL A 28 -1.04 9.95 -0.97
CA VAL A 28 -0.85 8.70 -0.24
C VAL A 28 -0.57 7.59 -1.24
N PHE A 29 0.58 6.95 -1.08
CA PHE A 29 0.94 5.75 -1.82
C PHE A 29 0.96 4.58 -0.84
N VAL A 30 0.42 3.44 -1.27
CA VAL A 30 0.36 2.22 -0.46
C VAL A 30 1.06 1.12 -1.25
N THR A 31 1.94 0.40 -0.58
CA THR A 31 2.60 -0.80 -1.10
C THR A 31 2.28 -1.96 -0.17
N PHE A 32 2.06 -3.16 -0.71
CA PHE A 32 1.77 -4.34 0.09
C PHE A 32 2.69 -5.49 -0.29
N VAL A 33 3.50 -5.96 0.66
CA VAL A 33 4.63 -6.87 0.40
C VAL A 33 4.56 -8.04 1.37
N GLU A 34 4.79 -9.25 0.86
CA GLU A 34 4.94 -10.46 1.66
C GLU A 34 6.39 -10.96 1.60
N ILE A 35 6.95 -11.37 2.75
CA ILE A 35 8.24 -12.05 2.83
C ILE A 35 7.98 -13.47 3.30
N TYR A 36 8.17 -14.43 2.40
CA TYR A 36 7.94 -15.84 2.68
C TYR A 36 9.09 -16.69 2.13
N ASN A 37 9.63 -17.58 2.97
CA ASN A 37 10.75 -18.46 2.62
C ASN A 37 11.95 -17.70 2.01
N ASN A 38 12.28 -16.54 2.58
CA ASN A 38 13.35 -15.65 2.12
C ASN A 38 13.15 -15.03 0.73
N TYR A 39 11.96 -15.18 0.12
CA TYR A 39 11.57 -14.48 -1.09
C TYR A 39 10.67 -13.28 -0.76
N ILE A 40 10.74 -12.24 -1.59
CA ILE A 40 9.99 -10.99 -1.41
C ILE A 40 8.95 -10.88 -2.53
N TYR A 41 7.68 -10.82 -2.20
CA TYR A 41 6.59 -10.77 -3.17
C TYR A 41 5.84 -9.44 -3.06
N ASP A 42 5.67 -8.76 -4.19
CA ASP A 42 4.82 -7.58 -4.30
C ASP A 42 3.37 -8.04 -4.56
N LEU A 43 2.50 -7.86 -3.57
CA LEU A 43 1.11 -8.34 -3.62
C LEU A 43 0.22 -7.46 -4.52
N PHE A 44 0.71 -6.30 -4.96
CA PHE A 44 0.03 -5.46 -5.95
C PHE A 44 0.56 -5.68 -7.37
N ASP A 45 1.45 -6.65 -7.59
CA ASP A 45 1.91 -7.01 -8.93
C ASP A 45 0.79 -7.70 -9.73
N ASP A 46 0.34 -7.08 -10.83
CA ASP A 46 -0.74 -7.57 -11.69
C ASP A 46 -0.45 -8.97 -12.27
N ASP A 47 0.82 -9.35 -12.38
CA ASP A 47 1.25 -10.63 -12.94
C ASP A 47 1.17 -11.79 -11.94
N ILE A 48 0.89 -11.56 -10.65
CA ILE A 48 0.86 -12.61 -9.61
C ILE A 48 -0.14 -13.73 -9.93
N LEU A 49 -1.23 -13.41 -10.64
CA LEU A 49 -2.25 -14.39 -11.01
C LEU A 49 -1.90 -15.17 -12.28
N ASN A 50 -1.08 -14.58 -13.16
CA ASN A 50 -0.82 -15.10 -14.51
C ASN A 50 0.55 -15.78 -14.64
N LYS A 51 1.49 -15.47 -13.75
CA LYS A 51 2.85 -15.99 -13.76
C LYS A 51 3.24 -16.46 -12.35
N ALA A 52 4.23 -17.34 -12.29
CA ALA A 52 4.84 -17.68 -11.02
C ALA A 52 5.38 -16.38 -10.35
N PRO A 53 5.03 -16.10 -9.08
CA PRO A 53 5.47 -14.90 -8.38
C PRO A 53 6.99 -14.76 -8.44
N GLN A 54 7.46 -13.63 -8.97
CA GLN A 54 8.89 -13.33 -9.06
C GLN A 54 9.34 -12.60 -7.80
N SER A 55 10.40 -13.10 -7.16
CA SER A 55 10.95 -12.42 -6.00
C SER A 55 11.53 -11.07 -6.39
N LYS A 56 11.16 -10.02 -5.66
CA LYS A 56 11.76 -8.69 -5.78
C LYS A 56 13.15 -8.67 -5.13
N GLN A 57 13.98 -7.74 -5.57
CA GLN A 57 15.33 -7.53 -5.05
C GLN A 57 15.29 -6.49 -3.93
N LEU A 58 15.84 -6.81 -2.76
CA LEU A 58 16.08 -5.81 -1.72
C LEU A 58 17.27 -4.92 -2.09
N ARG A 59 17.08 -3.60 -2.04
CA ARG A 59 18.07 -2.58 -2.37
C ARG A 59 18.17 -1.55 -1.24
N GLU A 60 19.22 -0.74 -1.25
CA GLU A 60 19.39 0.39 -0.33
C GLU A 60 19.45 1.70 -1.11
N ASP A 61 18.71 2.72 -0.64
CA ASP A 61 18.77 4.06 -1.22
C ASP A 61 20.04 4.81 -0.79
N ASN A 62 20.26 6.02 -1.34
CA ASN A 62 21.42 6.85 -1.02
C ASN A 62 21.46 7.30 0.47
N ARG A 63 20.41 7.03 1.24
CA ARG A 63 20.31 7.32 2.68
C ARG A 63 20.42 6.05 3.53
N GLY A 64 20.77 4.91 2.92
CA GLY A 64 20.89 3.61 3.58
C GLY A 64 19.55 3.01 4.01
N ARG A 65 18.45 3.40 3.36
CA ARG A 65 17.11 2.87 3.68
C ARG A 65 16.79 1.73 2.73
N PRO A 66 16.33 0.58 3.25
CA PRO A 66 15.95 -0.54 2.40
C PRO A 66 14.68 -0.23 1.62
N TYR A 67 14.64 -0.66 0.37
CA TYR A 67 13.46 -0.62 -0.50
C TYR A 67 13.48 -1.81 -1.48
N ILE A 68 12.35 -2.04 -2.15
CA ILE A 68 12.19 -3.05 -3.20
C ILE A 68 11.99 -2.40 -4.57
#